data_AF-A0A8T5RG18-F1
#
_entry.id   AF-A0A8T5RG18-F1
#
_cell.length_a   1.000
_cell.length_b   1.000
_cell.length_c   1.000
_cell.angle_alpha   90.00
_cell.angle_beta   90.00
_cell.angle_gamma   90.00
#
_symmetry.space_group_name_H-M   'P 1'
#
loop_
_entity.id
_entity.type
_entity.pdbx_description
1 polymer ?
#
loop_
_entity_poly.entity_id
_entity_poly.type
_entity_poly.pdbx_seq_one_letter_code
_entity_poly.pdbx_strand_id
1 'polypeptide(L)'
;MTKEIDLEDIGTYIKALHCQIRWVLIDILRDGPKSSKEIFNHLKSVSENIDNNNQCHGMCGKGDFKNLQKPKLYYHLRELESVGIIKSDYKPSESKRAPEKVWKLNMEKLTINLK
;
A
#
# COMPACT_ATOMS: atom_id res chain seq x y z
N MET A 1 -4.33 11.72 -10.75
CA MET A 1 -4.93 10.92 -11.86
C MET A 1 -6.13 10.13 -11.34
N THR A 2 -7.29 10.31 -11.96
CA THR A 2 -8.51 9.52 -11.66
C THR A 2 -8.53 8.27 -12.52
N LYS A 3 -8.87 7.12 -11.92
CA LYS A 3 -9.10 5.85 -12.62
C LYS A 3 -10.59 5.51 -12.49
N GLU A 4 -11.26 5.34 -13.62
CA GLU A 4 -12.60 4.77 -13.68
C GLU A 4 -12.50 3.31 -14.11
N ILE A 5 -13.32 2.44 -13.50
CA ILE A 5 -13.42 1.01 -13.79
C ILE A 5 -14.89 0.62 -13.91
N ASP A 6 -15.16 -0.42 -14.71
CA ASP A 6 -16.49 -1.00 -14.87
C ASP A 6 -16.64 -2.28 -14.02
N LEU A 7 -17.85 -2.86 -14.00
CA LEU A 7 -18.15 -4.10 -13.28
C LEU A 7 -17.31 -5.30 -13.75
N GLU A 8 -16.84 -5.30 -14.99
CA GLU A 8 -15.98 -6.38 -15.51
C GLU A 8 -14.62 -6.41 -14.80
N ASP A 9 -14.08 -5.24 -14.45
CA ASP A 9 -12.78 -5.10 -13.79
C ASP A 9 -12.87 -5.18 -12.27
N ILE A 10 -14.07 -4.99 -11.69
CA ILE A 10 -14.26 -4.83 -10.24
C ILE A 10 -13.69 -6.00 -9.43
N GLY A 11 -13.76 -7.23 -9.95
CA GLY A 11 -13.25 -8.41 -9.27
C GLY A 11 -11.74 -8.34 -9.00
N THR A 12 -10.97 -7.76 -9.92
CA THR A 12 -9.52 -7.60 -9.76
C THR A 12 -9.18 -6.57 -8.69
N TYR A 13 -9.94 -5.46 -8.63
CA TYR A 13 -9.79 -4.42 -7.61
C TYR A 13 -10.24 -4.91 -6.24
N ILE A 14 -11.35 -5.64 -6.14
CA ILE A 14 -11.80 -6.29 -4.90
C ILE A 14 -10.72 -7.24 -4.41
N LYS A 15 -10.16 -8.09 -5.29
CA LYS A 15 -9.04 -8.97 -4.92
C LYS A 15 -7.85 -8.17 -4.37
N ALA A 16 -7.47 -7.07 -5.01
CA ALA A 16 -6.38 -6.21 -4.57
C ALA A 16 -6.69 -5.39 -3.30
N LEU A 17 -7.96 -5.13 -2.98
CA LEU A 17 -8.36 -4.29 -1.85
C LEU A 17 -8.95 -5.08 -0.67
N HIS A 18 -9.22 -6.38 -0.80
CA HIS A 18 -9.87 -7.15 0.28
C HIS A 18 -9.03 -7.27 1.56
N CYS A 19 -7.70 -7.13 1.46
CA CYS A 19 -6.78 -7.39 2.57
C CYS A 19 -6.40 -6.08 3.23
N GLN A 20 -6.61 -6.01 4.53
CA GLN A 20 -6.43 -4.80 5.33
C GLN A 20 -5.03 -4.21 5.26
N ILE A 21 -3.98 -5.04 5.22
CA ILE A 21 -2.60 -4.54 5.10
C ILE A 21 -2.43 -3.68 3.84
N ARG A 22 -3.15 -3.97 2.75
CA ARG A 22 -3.03 -3.20 1.51
C ARG A 22 -3.60 -1.80 1.65
N TRP A 23 -4.62 -1.61 2.48
CA TRP A 23 -5.09 -0.27 2.84
C TRP A 23 -4.09 0.48 3.72
N VAL A 24 -3.44 -0.20 4.66
CA VAL A 24 -2.35 0.41 5.46
C VAL A 24 -1.19 0.84 4.54
N LEU A 25 -0.84 0.03 3.54
CA LEU A 25 0.16 0.40 2.54
C LEU A 25 -0.26 1.62 1.72
N ILE A 26 -1.51 1.69 1.27
CA ILE A 26 -2.05 2.86 0.56
C ILE A 26 -1.92 4.11 1.44
N ASP A 27 -2.23 4.01 2.72
CA ASP A 27 -2.16 5.13 3.66
C ASP A 27 -0.70 5.58 3.92
N ILE A 28 0.23 4.64 4.13
CA ILE A 28 1.67 4.94 4.24
C ILE A 28 2.19 5.67 3.00
N LEU A 29 1.70 5.30 1.81
CA LEU A 29 2.11 5.90 0.54
C LEU A 29 1.39 7.20 0.21
N ARG A 30 0.40 7.62 1.01
CA ARG A 30 -0.28 8.91 0.89
C ARG A 30 0.70 10.07 1.07
N ASP A 31 1.68 9.91 1.97
CA ASP A 31 2.71 10.91 2.28
C ASP A 31 3.84 10.97 1.23
N GLY A 32 3.73 10.19 0.15
CA GLY A 32 4.65 10.20 -0.97
C GLY A 32 5.45 8.90 -1.14
N PRO A 33 6.43 8.89 -2.07
CA PRO A 33 7.11 7.66 -2.44
C PRO A 33 8.03 7.13 -1.33
N LYS A 34 7.91 5.84 -0.99
CA LYS A 34 8.65 5.16 0.07
C LYS A 34 9.37 3.90 -0.42
N SER A 35 10.55 3.63 0.12
CA SER A 35 11.25 2.37 -0.14
C SER A 35 10.62 1.21 0.64
N SER A 36 10.95 -0.02 0.25
CA SER A 36 10.43 -1.21 0.94
C SER A 36 10.90 -1.26 2.41
N LYS A 37 12.06 -0.67 2.71
CA LYS A 37 12.60 -0.57 4.07
C LYS A 37 11.81 0.45 4.90
N GLU A 38 11.53 1.63 4.34
CA GLU A 38 10.71 2.63 5.01
C GLU A 38 9.32 2.08 5.33
N ILE A 39 8.65 1.45 4.35
CA ILE A 39 7.34 0.83 4.54
C ILE A 39 7.37 -0.21 5.67
N PHE A 40 8.39 -1.07 5.68
CA PHE A 40 8.55 -2.09 6.72
C PHE A 40 8.72 -1.49 8.11
N ASN A 41 9.46 -0.39 8.25
CA ASN A 41 9.63 0.31 9.51
C ASN A 41 8.34 0.99 9.98
N HIS A 42 7.57 1.60 9.08
CA HIS A 42 6.25 2.16 9.39
C HIS A 42 5.27 1.08 9.87
N LEU A 43 5.25 -0.10 9.24
CA LEU A 43 4.37 -1.19 9.67
C LEU A 43 4.69 -1.69 11.09
N LYS A 44 5.98 -1.71 11.46
CA LYS A 44 6.39 -2.02 12.84
C LYS A 44 5.91 -0.99 13.84
N SER A 45 6.12 0.30 13.55
CA SER A 45 5.66 1.36 14.47
C SER A 45 4.14 1.38 14.60
N VAL A 46 3.39 1.12 13.53
CA VAL A 46 1.93 0.97 13.59
C VAL A 46 1.54 -0.20 14.51
N SER A 47 2.22 -1.35 14.40
CA SER A 47 1.93 -2.51 15.26
C SER A 47 2.19 -2.25 16.76
N GLU A 48 3.12 -1.35 17.08
CA GLU A 48 3.46 -0.97 18.47
C GLU A 48 2.50 0.08 19.04
N ASN A 49 1.93 0.96 18.20
CA ASN A 49 1.03 2.06 18.63
C ASN A 49 -0.45 1.66 18.69
N ILE A 50 -0.78 0.48 18.16
CA ILE A 50 -2.13 -0.06 18.11
C ILE A 50 -2.74 -0.27 19.51
N ASP A 51 -1.95 -0.23 20.59
CA ASP A 51 -2.44 -0.41 21.95
C ASP A 51 -3.11 0.81 22.59
N ASN A 52 -3.06 2.02 21.99
CA ASN A 52 -3.42 3.25 22.72
C ASN A 52 -4.36 4.28 22.06
N ASN A 53 -5.02 4.07 20.91
CA ASN A 53 -6.03 5.05 20.45
C ASN A 53 -7.12 4.50 19.52
N ASN A 54 -8.37 4.86 19.84
CA ASN A 54 -9.62 4.31 19.30
C ASN A 54 -10.19 5.07 18.08
N GLN A 55 -9.38 5.81 17.33
CA GLN A 55 -9.86 6.49 16.12
C GLN A 55 -9.38 5.76 14.85
N CYS A 56 -10.04 4.66 14.55
CA CYS A 56 -9.82 3.88 13.34
C CYS A 56 -11.07 3.98 12.46
N HIS A 57 -10.89 4.32 11.17
CA HIS A 57 -11.96 4.48 10.18
C HIS A 57 -12.60 3.14 9.75
N GLY A 58 -12.96 2.27 10.70
CA GLY A 58 -13.44 0.92 10.42
C GLY A 58 -12.36 -0.09 10.01
N MET A 59 -11.09 0.33 9.94
CA MET A 59 -9.92 -0.55 9.69
C MET A 59 -9.29 -1.11 10.97
N CYS A 60 -10.12 -1.33 11.99
CA CYS A 60 -9.74 -1.63 13.37
C CYS A 60 -9.50 -3.12 13.66
N GLY A 61 -9.48 -3.99 12.66
CA GLY A 61 -9.08 -5.38 12.87
C GLY A 61 -7.57 -5.42 12.99
N LYS A 62 -6.97 -5.10 14.14
CA LYS A 62 -5.51 -5.08 14.34
C LYS A 62 -4.83 -6.28 13.68
N GLY A 63 -4.28 -6.10 12.48
CA GLY A 63 -3.42 -7.10 11.88
C GLY A 63 -2.14 -7.07 12.69
N ASP A 64 -1.77 -8.18 13.33
CA ASP A 64 -0.47 -8.29 13.97
C ASP A 64 0.63 -8.26 12.89
N PHE A 65 1.06 -7.05 12.51
CA PHE A 65 2.12 -6.84 11.54
C PHE A 65 3.51 -7.06 12.16
N LYS A 66 3.58 -7.34 13.47
CA LYS A 66 4.84 -7.62 14.19
C LYS A 66 5.60 -8.79 13.56
N ASN A 67 4.86 -9.75 13.00
CA ASN A 67 5.39 -10.96 12.38
C ASN A 67 5.35 -10.93 10.84
N LEU A 68 5.10 -9.78 10.21
CA LEU A 68 5.09 -9.68 8.75
C LEU A 68 6.50 -9.93 8.20
N GLN A 69 6.64 -10.95 7.35
CA GLN A 69 7.90 -11.24 6.68
C GLN A 69 8.03 -10.41 5.40
N LYS A 70 9.27 -10.03 5.03
CA LYS A 70 9.55 -9.25 3.81
C LYS A 70 8.91 -9.84 2.54
N PRO A 71 8.95 -11.17 2.28
CA PRO A 71 8.28 -11.73 1.10
C PRO A 71 6.77 -11.48 1.07
N LYS A 72 6.11 -11.52 2.23
CA LYS A 72 4.68 -11.21 2.34
C LYS A 72 4.40 -9.73 2.03
N LEU A 73 5.26 -8.82 2.49
CA LEU A 73 5.16 -7.40 2.11
C LEU A 73 5.22 -7.21 0.58
N TYR A 74 6.19 -7.84 -0.08
CA TYR A 74 6.31 -7.76 -1.54
C TYR A 74 5.08 -8.34 -2.25
N TYR A 75 4.52 -9.44 -1.76
CA TYR A 75 3.27 -9.97 -2.29
C TYR A 75 2.14 -8.93 -2.25
N HIS A 76 1.93 -8.25 -1.13
CA HIS A 76 0.88 -7.23 -1.01
C HIS A 76 1.13 -6.00 -1.90
N LEU A 77 2.39 -5.55 -2.03
CA LEU A 77 2.75 -4.46 -2.93
C LEU A 77 2.48 -4.84 -4.39
N ARG A 78 2.76 -6.08 -4.79
CA ARG A 78 2.52 -6.55 -6.16
C ARG A 78 1.04 -6.67 -6.50
N GLU A 79 0.19 -7.09 -5.57
CA GLU A 79 -1.27 -7.12 -5.78
C GLU A 79 -1.86 -5.71 -5.96
N LEU A 80 -1.32 -4.70 -5.28
CA LEU A 80 -1.71 -3.30 -5.49
C LEU A 80 -1.17 -2.73 -6.81
N GLU A 81 0.06 -3.12 -7.17
CA GLU A 81 0.71 -2.71 -8.42
C GLU A 81 0.01 -3.31 -9.65
N SER A 82 -0.49 -4.56 -9.55
CA SER A 82 -1.15 -5.24 -10.66
C SER A 82 -2.44 -4.56 -11.12
N VAL A 83 -3.11 -3.82 -10.23
CA VAL A 83 -4.30 -3.02 -10.55
C VAL A 83 -3.98 -1.51 -10.69
N GLY A 84 -2.69 -1.17 -10.67
CA GLY A 84 -2.20 0.18 -10.91
C GLY A 84 -2.49 1.18 -9.80
N ILE A 85 -2.93 0.75 -8.61
CA ILE A 85 -3.16 1.63 -7.44
C ILE A 85 -1.83 2.24 -7.00
N ILE A 86 -0.79 1.41 -6.97
CA ILE A 86 0.60 1.84 -6.73
C ILE A 86 1.45 1.52 -7.96
N LYS A 87 2.62 2.14 -8.02
CA LYS A 87 3.68 1.76 -8.96
C LYS A 87 5.02 1.73 -8.27
N SER A 88 5.92 0.90 -8.77
CA SER A 88 7.33 1.02 -8.46
C SER A 88 8.07 1.98 -9.38
N ASP A 89 9.09 2.62 -8.82
CA ASP A 89 9.97 3.56 -9.51
C ASP A 89 11.37 3.47 -8.89
N TYR A 90 12.33 4.19 -9.45
CA TYR A 90 13.69 4.27 -8.94
C TYR A 90 14.06 5.72 -8.63
N LYS A 91 14.46 5.98 -7.38
CA LYS A 91 15.07 7.27 -7.04
C LYS A 91 16.58 7.18 -7.21
N PRO A 92 17.23 8.20 -7.80
CA PRO A 92 18.68 8.32 -7.77
C PRO A 92 19.14 8.29 -6.31
N SER A 93 20.17 7.49 -6.03
CA SER A 93 20.79 7.53 -4.70
C SER A 93 21.60 8.82 -4.58
N GLU A 94 21.55 9.50 -3.43
CA GLU A 94 22.36 10.69 -3.14
C GLU A 94 23.88 10.40 -3.13
N SER A 95 24.27 9.13 -3.19
CA SER A 95 25.65 8.65 -3.24
C SER A 95 25.94 7.88 -4.55
N LYS A 96 27.19 7.48 -4.83
CA LYS A 96 27.55 6.58 -5.95
C LYS A 96 26.95 5.15 -5.83
N ARG A 97 25.88 4.95 -5.06
CA ARG A 97 25.20 3.66 -4.91
C ARG A 97 24.18 3.46 -6.02
N ALA A 98 23.80 2.20 -6.20
CA ALA A 98 22.71 1.82 -7.08
C ALA A 98 21.42 2.57 -6.70
N PRO A 99 20.58 2.93 -7.68
CA PRO A 99 19.30 3.59 -7.45
C PRO A 99 18.40 2.71 -6.55
N GLU A 100 17.63 3.36 -5.67
CA GLU A 100 16.76 2.66 -4.73
C GLU A 100 15.35 2.50 -5.32
N LYS A 101 14.82 1.27 -5.28
CA LYS A 101 13.44 1.00 -5.66
C LYS A 101 12.50 1.58 -4.61
N VAL A 102 11.61 2.46 -5.06
CA VAL A 102 10.54 3.06 -4.25
C VAL A 102 9.17 2.68 -4.80
N TRP A 103 8.17 2.78 -3.94
CA TRP A 103 6.76 2.59 -4.26
C TRP A 103 6.04 3.92 -4.05
N LYS A 104 5.07 4.23 -4.91
CA LYS A 104 4.23 5.43 -4.79
C LYS A 104 2.80 5.15 -5.21
N LEU A 105 1.85 5.91 -4.66
CA LEU A 105 0.51 5.97 -5.22
C LEU A 105 0.58 6.40 -6.69
N ASN A 106 -0.24 5.77 -7.52
CA ASN A 106 -0.31 6.02 -8.95
C ASN A 106 -1.69 6.56 -9.39
N MET A 107 -2.66 6.58 -8.47
CA MET A 107 -3.97 7.20 -8.67
C MET A 107 -4.37 7.99 -7.43
N GLU A 108 -5.19 9.02 -7.64
CA GLU A 108 -5.77 9.85 -6.58
C GLU A 108 -7.20 9.43 -6.24
N LYS A 109 -7.93 8.92 -7.24
CA LYS A 109 -9.34 8.56 -7.11
C LYS A 109 -9.65 7.32 -7.95
N LEU A 110 -10.36 6.38 -7.35
CA LEU A 110 -10.97 5.23 -8.01
C LEU A 110 -12.49 5.46 -8.09
N THR A 111 -13.05 5.48 -9.28
CA THR A 111 -14.49 5.54 -9.54
C THR A 111 -14.93 4.18 -10.09
N ILE A 112 -16.07 3.66 -9.61
CA ILE A 112 -16.64 2.41 -10.09
C ILE A 112 -17.95 2.75 -10.81
N ASN A 113 -18.00 2.47 -12.09
CA ASN A 113 -19.22 2.55 -12.87
C ASN A 113 -20.01 1.25 -12.71
N LEU A 114 -21.26 1.37 -12.25
CA LEU A 114 -22.17 0.26 -11.96
C LEU A 114 -23.28 0.10 -13.00
N LYS A 115 -23.26 0.91 -14.07
CA LYS A 115 -24.30 0.95 -15.11
C LYS A 115 -23.87 0.19 -16.35
#